data_AF-A0R1T3-F1
#
_entry.id   AF-A0R1T3-F1
#
_cell.length_a   1.000
_cell.length_b   1.000
_cell.length_c   1.000
_cell.angle_alpha   90.00
_cell.angle_beta   90.00
_cell.angle_gamma   90.00
#
_symmetry.space_group_name_H-M   'P 1'
#
loop_
_entity.id
_entity.type
_entity.pdbx_description
1 polymer ?
#
loop_
_entity_poly.entity_id
_entity_poly.type
_entity_poly.pdbx_seq_one_letter_code
_entity_poly.pdbx_strand_id
1 'polypeptide(L)'
;MPLALCCMSHSPLLNLPGPSAELLDQITDAIADARKFVEQFDPELVVTFSPDHYNGFFYRLMPPFCIGTAAAGVGDYGTYQGPLPVDADIANACAESLWESGVDIAISTAMDVDHGTVQPLQELFGDATARPVVPIFINSVATPLGPLSRSRALGAAVGTFLATLDKRVLIVGSGGLSHDPPVPTLATAPPAALDRIVHGAPMTPEQRMARQEAVIKAAHDFAHGQSPLRSLNPDWDRSLLEIFDEGRLSDLDGWTNTFITGEGGNSAHEIRTWVAAFAALAAHGEYQTGNHFYRAAPELIAGFAIRTAVPST
;
A
#
# COMPACT_ATOMS: atom_id res chain seq x y z
N MET A 1 -24.46 1.09 -2.44
CA MET A 1 -23.63 0.05 -3.08
C MET A 1 -22.76 -0.58 -2.00
N PRO A 2 -22.52 -1.89 -2.03
CA PRO A 2 -21.82 -2.58 -0.94
C PRO A 2 -20.30 -2.47 -1.10
N LEU A 3 -19.78 -1.25 -1.30
CA LEU A 3 -18.36 -0.95 -1.27
C LEU A 3 -18.05 -0.17 0.00
N ALA A 4 -16.94 -0.49 0.64
CA ALA A 4 -16.33 0.31 1.69
C ALA A 4 -14.82 0.38 1.41
N LEU A 5 -14.17 1.38 1.98
CA LEU A 5 -12.74 1.58 1.82
C LEU A 5 -12.07 1.68 3.19
N CYS A 6 -10.88 1.11 3.30
CA CYS A 6 -9.93 1.37 4.38
C CYS A 6 -8.53 1.54 3.79
N CYS A 7 -8.06 2.77 3.65
CA CYS A 7 -6.66 3.05 3.37
C CYS A 7 -5.89 3.15 4.67
N MET A 8 -4.70 2.55 4.73
CA MET A 8 -3.81 2.68 5.87
C MET A 8 -2.35 2.64 5.47
N SER A 9 -1.52 3.34 6.23
CA SER A 9 -0.08 3.18 6.14
C SER A 9 0.34 1.82 6.69
N HIS A 10 1.41 1.27 6.11
CA HIS A 10 2.11 0.11 6.63
C HIS A 10 3.51 0.55 7.05
N SER A 11 4.14 -0.20 7.95
CA SER A 11 5.54 -0.01 8.28
C SER A 11 6.10 -1.30 8.88
N PRO A 12 7.24 -1.81 8.38
CA PRO A 12 8.00 -2.88 9.03
C PRO A 12 8.21 -2.65 10.53
N LEU A 13 8.36 -1.38 10.93
CA LEU A 13 8.71 -0.98 12.28
C LEU A 13 7.59 -1.22 13.29
N LEU A 14 6.34 -1.43 12.85
CA LEU A 14 5.25 -1.84 13.75
C LEU A 14 5.44 -3.27 14.28
N ASN A 15 6.16 -4.12 13.56
CA ASN A 15 6.46 -5.50 13.95
C ASN A 15 7.86 -5.66 14.57
N LEU A 16 8.61 -4.56 14.70
CA LEU A 16 9.99 -4.55 15.20
C LEU A 16 10.09 -3.72 16.48
N PRO A 17 11.08 -3.97 17.35
CA PRO A 17 11.35 -3.09 18.47
C PRO A 17 11.81 -1.71 17.97
N GLY A 18 11.43 -0.65 18.67
CA GLY A 18 11.87 0.70 18.36
C GLY A 18 10.84 1.77 18.73
N PRO A 19 9.61 1.71 18.17
CA PRO A 19 8.56 2.68 18.46
C PRO A 19 8.22 2.78 19.95
N SER A 20 7.99 3.99 20.41
CA SER A 20 7.60 4.33 21.76
C SER A 20 6.21 3.78 22.07
N ALA A 21 5.97 3.46 23.35
CA ALA A 21 4.66 2.98 23.79
C ALA A 21 3.54 3.98 23.43
N GLU A 22 3.80 5.28 23.56
CA GLU A 22 2.83 6.31 23.20
C GLU A 22 2.47 6.31 21.70
N LEU A 23 3.44 6.05 20.83
CA LEU A 23 3.19 5.91 19.40
C LEU A 23 2.43 4.64 19.05
N LEU A 24 2.84 3.52 19.65
CA LEU A 24 2.17 2.24 19.46
C LEU A 24 0.74 2.27 19.96
N ASP A 25 0.47 2.86 21.12
CA ASP A 25 -0.87 2.97 21.69
C ASP A 25 -1.80 3.77 20.76
N GLN A 26 -1.36 4.94 20.28
CA GLN A 26 -2.16 5.77 19.37
C GLN A 26 -2.45 5.08 18.03
N ILE A 27 -1.47 4.39 17.45
CA ILE A 27 -1.66 3.64 16.20
C ILE A 27 -2.57 2.43 16.45
N THR A 28 -2.40 1.72 17.57
CA THR A 28 -3.22 0.56 17.94
C THR A 28 -4.67 0.96 18.12
N ASP A 29 -4.95 2.08 18.80
CA ASP A 29 -6.30 2.61 18.96
C ASP A 29 -6.92 2.97 17.61
N ALA A 30 -6.17 3.64 16.72
CA ALA A 30 -6.65 3.99 15.39
C ALA A 30 -6.91 2.75 14.51
N ILE A 31 -6.09 1.71 14.61
CA ILE A 31 -6.30 0.41 13.95
C ILE A 31 -7.51 -0.29 14.55
N ALA A 32 -7.74 -0.23 15.86
CA ALA A 32 -8.91 -0.81 16.51
C ALA A 32 -10.22 -0.16 16.00
N ASP A 33 -10.23 1.16 15.81
CA ASP A 33 -11.35 1.87 15.20
C ASP A 33 -11.58 1.43 13.74
N ALA A 34 -10.51 1.24 12.96
CA ALA A 34 -10.59 0.72 11.60
C ALA A 34 -11.10 -0.74 11.56
N ARG A 35 -10.61 -1.61 12.46
CA ARG A 35 -11.11 -2.99 12.64
C ARG A 35 -12.60 -2.99 12.92
N LYS A 36 -13.07 -2.17 13.86
CA LYS A 36 -14.49 -2.05 14.19
C LYS A 36 -15.34 -1.62 13.00
N PHE A 37 -14.86 -0.68 12.20
CA PHE A 37 -15.51 -0.28 10.94
C PHE A 37 -15.62 -1.47 9.96
N VAL A 38 -14.52 -2.20 9.77
CA VAL A 38 -14.48 -3.37 8.88
C VAL A 38 -15.38 -4.51 9.38
N GLU A 39 -15.40 -4.77 10.69
CA GLU A 39 -16.29 -5.76 11.33
C GLU A 39 -17.77 -5.40 11.15
N GLN A 40 -18.12 -4.12 11.24
CA GLN A 40 -19.49 -3.64 11.01
C GLN A 40 -19.91 -3.75 9.55
N PHE A 41 -18.99 -3.49 8.62
CA PHE A 41 -19.23 -3.64 7.19
C PHE A 41 -19.30 -5.12 6.76
N ASP A 42 -18.58 -6.00 7.46
CA ASP A 42 -18.49 -7.45 7.24
C ASP A 42 -18.24 -7.81 5.76
N PRO A 43 -17.05 -7.52 5.21
CA PRO A 43 -16.77 -7.77 3.81
C PRO A 43 -16.73 -9.26 3.49
N GLU A 44 -17.29 -9.62 2.33
CA GLU A 44 -17.23 -10.95 1.72
C GLU A 44 -16.00 -11.12 0.81
N LEU A 45 -15.43 -10.00 0.38
CA LEU A 45 -14.23 -9.92 -0.46
C LEU A 45 -13.41 -8.70 -0.06
N VAL A 46 -12.09 -8.83 -0.12
CA VAL A 46 -11.13 -7.73 0.05
C VAL A 46 -10.36 -7.52 -1.25
N VAL A 47 -10.31 -6.30 -1.76
CA VAL A 47 -9.45 -5.94 -2.90
C VAL A 47 -8.35 -5.04 -2.38
N THR A 48 -7.10 -5.48 -2.48
CA THR A 48 -5.96 -4.69 -1.98
C THR A 48 -5.23 -4.02 -3.13
N PHE A 49 -4.93 -2.74 -2.97
CA PHE A 49 -3.95 -2.00 -3.75
C PHE A 49 -2.72 -1.80 -2.87
N SER A 50 -1.60 -2.38 -3.27
CA SER A 50 -0.39 -2.41 -2.43
C SER A 50 0.88 -2.23 -3.24
N PRO A 51 1.94 -1.64 -2.67
CA PRO A 51 3.28 -1.70 -3.24
C PRO A 51 3.93 -3.05 -2.95
N ASP A 52 5.15 -3.22 -3.45
CA ASP A 52 6.09 -4.29 -3.10
C ASP A 52 7.51 -3.70 -3.07
N HIS A 53 8.32 -4.13 -2.10
CA HIS A 53 9.63 -3.55 -1.80
C HIS A 53 10.78 -4.46 -2.27
N TYR A 54 10.66 -4.96 -3.51
CA TYR A 54 11.55 -5.94 -4.13
C TYR A 54 11.55 -7.29 -3.41
N ASN A 55 10.36 -7.81 -3.13
CA ASN A 55 10.17 -9.13 -2.54
C ASN A 55 9.41 -10.05 -3.49
N GLY A 56 8.39 -9.53 -4.18
CA GLY A 56 7.68 -10.23 -5.25
C GLY A 56 7.90 -9.66 -6.66
N PHE A 57 8.26 -8.37 -6.78
CA PHE A 57 8.44 -7.71 -8.08
C PHE A 57 9.85 -7.11 -8.24
N PHE A 58 10.45 -7.28 -9.42
CA PHE A 58 11.87 -6.95 -9.65
C PHE A 58 12.10 -6.33 -11.04
N TYR A 59 13.22 -5.65 -11.27
CA TYR A 59 13.50 -5.02 -12.57
C TYR A 59 13.70 -6.00 -13.73
N ARG A 60 13.89 -7.32 -13.47
CA ARG A 60 13.84 -8.35 -14.53
C ARG A 60 12.57 -8.22 -15.35
N LEU A 61 11.45 -7.95 -14.68
CA LEU A 61 10.18 -7.58 -15.29
C LEU A 61 9.36 -6.84 -14.22
N MET A 62 9.27 -5.52 -14.36
CA MET A 62 8.51 -4.66 -13.44
C MET A 62 7.25 -4.14 -14.15
N PRO A 63 6.07 -4.72 -13.90
CA PRO A 63 4.83 -4.18 -14.43
C PRO A 63 4.45 -2.89 -13.68
N PRO A 64 3.75 -1.93 -14.31
CA PRO A 64 3.17 -0.81 -13.56
C PRO A 64 2.08 -1.30 -12.59
N PHE A 65 1.25 -2.25 -13.04
CA PHE A 65 0.15 -2.84 -12.29
C PHE A 65 0.12 -4.37 -12.53
N CYS A 66 -0.18 -5.14 -11.49
CA CYS A 66 -0.33 -6.60 -11.60
C CYS A 66 -1.45 -7.10 -10.68
N ILE A 67 -2.37 -7.91 -11.19
CA ILE A 67 -3.41 -8.59 -10.41
C ILE A 67 -3.04 -10.04 -10.18
N GLY A 68 -3.20 -10.50 -8.93
CA GLY A 68 -2.85 -11.85 -8.51
C GLY A 68 -4.05 -12.78 -8.56
N THR A 69 -3.94 -13.87 -9.30
CA THR A 69 -4.94 -14.97 -9.30
C THR A 69 -4.53 -16.12 -8.36
N ALA A 70 -3.29 -16.09 -7.88
CA ALA A 70 -2.84 -16.76 -6.68
C ALA A 70 -1.73 -15.91 -6.04
N ALA A 71 -1.66 -15.87 -4.72
CA ALA A 71 -0.65 -15.09 -4.02
C ALA A 71 -0.19 -15.74 -2.72
N ALA A 72 1.04 -15.43 -2.30
CA ALA A 72 1.61 -15.87 -1.04
C ALA A 72 2.38 -14.74 -0.34
N GLY A 73 2.20 -14.62 0.97
CA GLY A 73 3.01 -13.74 1.81
C GLY A 73 4.44 -14.27 1.94
N VAL A 74 5.45 -13.40 1.76
CA VAL A 74 6.87 -13.78 1.86
C VAL A 74 7.39 -13.92 3.29
N GLY A 75 6.61 -13.48 4.28
CA GLY A 75 6.97 -13.52 5.70
C GLY A 75 8.07 -12.54 6.11
N ASP A 76 8.18 -11.39 5.47
CA ASP A 76 9.15 -10.38 5.87
C ASP A 76 8.68 -9.62 7.13
N TYR A 77 9.63 -9.20 7.97
CA TYR A 77 9.35 -8.45 9.20
C TYR A 77 8.36 -9.12 10.16
N GLY A 78 8.24 -10.45 10.12
CA GLY A 78 7.33 -11.21 10.99
C GLY A 78 5.86 -11.17 10.57
N THR A 79 5.54 -10.68 9.36
CA THR A 79 4.19 -10.81 8.80
C THR A 79 3.89 -12.26 8.41
N TYR A 80 2.63 -12.55 8.10
CA TYR A 80 2.21 -13.88 7.64
C TYR A 80 3.05 -14.38 6.45
N GLN A 81 3.41 -15.67 6.49
CA GLN A 81 4.10 -16.39 5.43
C GLN A 81 3.23 -17.55 4.95
N GLY A 82 2.97 -17.61 3.64
CA GLY A 82 2.19 -18.70 3.04
C GLY A 82 1.09 -18.21 2.11
N PRO A 83 0.25 -19.12 1.61
CA PRO A 83 -0.80 -18.80 0.64
C PRO A 83 -1.86 -17.85 1.22
N LEU A 84 -2.23 -16.83 0.45
CA LEU A 84 -3.39 -16.01 0.72
C LEU A 84 -4.65 -16.66 0.08
N PRO A 85 -5.85 -16.47 0.67
CA PRO A 85 -7.11 -17.00 0.14
C PRO A 85 -7.58 -16.17 -1.07
N VAL A 86 -6.85 -16.26 -2.19
CA VAL A 86 -7.17 -15.48 -3.39
C VAL A 86 -8.43 -16.01 -4.06
N ASP A 87 -9.39 -15.13 -4.35
CA ASP A 87 -10.54 -15.46 -5.21
C ASP A 87 -10.12 -15.35 -6.68
N ALA A 88 -9.59 -16.46 -7.21
CA ALA A 88 -9.00 -16.52 -8.54
C ALA A 88 -10.02 -16.21 -9.66
N ASP A 89 -11.28 -16.62 -9.50
CA ASP A 89 -12.32 -16.40 -10.50
C ASP A 89 -12.66 -14.92 -10.59
N ILE A 90 -12.83 -14.24 -9.44
CA ILE A 90 -13.06 -12.80 -9.41
C ILE A 90 -11.82 -12.04 -9.91
N ALA A 91 -10.61 -12.48 -9.55
CA ALA A 91 -9.38 -11.85 -10.03
C ALA A 91 -9.25 -11.92 -11.57
N ASN A 92 -9.55 -13.06 -12.18
CA ASN A 92 -9.54 -13.22 -13.63
C ASN A 92 -10.62 -12.36 -14.31
N ALA A 93 -11.86 -12.40 -13.80
CA ALA A 93 -12.96 -11.59 -14.34
C ALA A 93 -12.68 -10.07 -14.21
N CYS A 94 -12.04 -9.65 -13.12
CA CYS A 94 -11.57 -8.27 -12.94
C CYS A 94 -10.54 -7.92 -14.02
N ALA A 95 -9.52 -8.77 -14.22
CA ALA A 95 -8.49 -8.55 -15.23
C ALA A 95 -9.08 -8.41 -16.64
N GLU A 96 -10.02 -9.28 -17.03
CA GLU A 96 -10.75 -9.21 -18.30
C GLU A 96 -11.52 -7.88 -18.44
N SER A 97 -12.26 -7.48 -17.40
CA SER A 97 -12.98 -6.20 -17.38
C SER A 97 -12.05 -4.99 -17.52
N LEU A 98 -10.88 -5.02 -16.87
CA LEU A 98 -9.86 -3.96 -16.98
C LEU A 98 -9.34 -3.82 -18.42
N TRP A 99 -9.07 -4.94 -19.10
CA TRP A 99 -8.68 -4.94 -20.51
C TRP A 99 -9.77 -4.34 -21.40
N GLU A 100 -11.03 -4.71 -21.22
CA GLU A 100 -12.16 -4.13 -21.97
C GLU A 100 -12.35 -2.62 -21.71
N SER A 101 -11.96 -2.14 -20.52
CA SER A 101 -11.99 -0.73 -20.16
C SER A 101 -10.79 0.10 -20.66
N GLY A 102 -9.79 -0.53 -21.29
CA GLY A 102 -8.57 0.13 -21.76
C GLY A 102 -7.51 0.38 -20.68
N VAL A 103 -7.54 -0.40 -19.59
CA VAL A 103 -6.52 -0.42 -18.54
C VAL A 103 -5.66 -1.67 -18.68
N ASP A 104 -4.41 -1.49 -19.13
CA ASP A 104 -3.44 -2.58 -19.21
C ASP A 104 -3.03 -3.06 -17.81
N ILE A 105 -3.21 -4.35 -17.53
CA ILE A 105 -2.81 -4.98 -16.27
C ILE A 105 -2.11 -6.32 -16.53
N ALA A 106 -1.00 -6.56 -15.81
CA ALA A 106 -0.35 -7.88 -15.80
C ALA A 106 -1.11 -8.86 -14.91
N ILE A 107 -1.03 -10.15 -15.19
CA ILE A 107 -1.58 -11.21 -14.34
C ILE A 107 -0.42 -12.02 -13.75
N SER A 108 -0.50 -12.33 -12.46
CA SER A 108 0.39 -13.31 -11.83
C SER A 108 -0.41 -14.45 -11.18
N THR A 109 -0.09 -15.68 -11.57
CA THR A 109 -0.65 -16.91 -10.99
C THR A 109 0.21 -17.46 -9.84
N ALA A 110 1.22 -16.70 -9.42
CA ALA A 110 2.17 -17.05 -8.36
C ALA A 110 2.75 -15.75 -7.79
N MET A 111 1.89 -14.85 -7.33
CA MET A 111 2.30 -13.53 -6.83
C MET A 111 2.86 -13.66 -5.42
N ASP A 112 4.15 -13.43 -5.25
CA ASP A 112 4.71 -13.16 -3.93
C ASP A 112 4.33 -11.72 -3.51
N VAL A 113 3.87 -11.55 -2.27
CA VAL A 113 3.54 -10.24 -1.70
C VAL A 113 4.22 -10.06 -0.36
N ASP A 114 4.62 -8.82 -0.07
CA ASP A 114 5.30 -8.48 1.18
C ASP A 114 4.38 -7.82 2.21
N HIS A 115 4.99 -7.40 3.32
CA HIS A 115 4.33 -6.66 4.40
C HIS A 115 3.44 -5.50 3.92
N GLY A 116 3.73 -4.87 2.79
CA GLY A 116 2.88 -3.81 2.21
C GLY A 116 1.46 -4.31 1.88
N THR A 117 1.31 -5.58 1.50
CA THR A 117 -0.01 -6.21 1.32
C THR A 117 -0.49 -6.91 2.58
N VAL A 118 0.41 -7.62 3.27
CA VAL A 118 0.04 -8.56 4.34
C VAL A 118 -0.31 -7.83 5.64
N GLN A 119 0.43 -6.78 6.01
CA GLN A 119 0.23 -6.10 7.29
C GLN A 119 -1.17 -5.47 7.39
N PRO A 120 -1.71 -4.74 6.41
CA PRO A 120 -3.10 -4.27 6.47
C PRO A 120 -4.13 -5.39 6.66
N LEU A 121 -3.93 -6.56 6.05
CA LEU A 121 -4.85 -7.69 6.22
C LEU A 121 -4.81 -8.22 7.66
N GLN A 122 -3.62 -8.40 8.24
CA GLN A 122 -3.49 -8.80 9.65
C GLN A 122 -4.04 -7.72 10.58
N GLU A 123 -3.78 -6.45 10.28
CA GLU A 123 -4.24 -5.33 11.10
C GLU A 123 -5.74 -5.10 11.03
N LEU A 124 -6.42 -5.44 9.94
CA LEU A 124 -7.87 -5.25 9.83
C LEU A 124 -8.68 -6.49 10.23
N PHE A 125 -8.11 -7.70 10.13
CA PHE A 125 -8.85 -8.94 10.36
C PHE A 125 -8.27 -9.86 11.45
N GLY A 126 -7.11 -9.53 12.01
CA GLY A 126 -6.38 -10.38 12.97
C GLY A 126 -5.61 -11.54 12.34
N ASP A 127 -5.92 -11.90 11.09
CA ASP A 127 -5.26 -12.92 10.29
C ASP A 127 -5.29 -12.53 8.81
N ALA A 128 -4.16 -12.65 8.12
CA ALA A 128 -4.05 -12.32 6.69
C ALA A 128 -4.93 -13.21 5.79
N THR A 129 -5.41 -14.35 6.32
CA THR A 129 -6.19 -15.36 5.61
C THR A 129 -7.67 -15.37 5.99
N ALA A 130 -8.13 -14.41 6.81
CA ALA A 130 -9.48 -14.39 7.37
C ALA A 130 -10.60 -14.11 6.35
N ARG A 131 -10.29 -13.56 5.17
CA ARG A 131 -11.26 -13.20 4.12
C ARG A 131 -10.69 -13.47 2.72
N PRO A 132 -11.54 -13.83 1.73
CA PRO A 132 -11.11 -13.89 0.34
C PRO A 132 -10.51 -12.56 -0.13
N VAL A 133 -9.41 -12.63 -0.88
CA VAL A 133 -8.67 -11.44 -1.33
C VAL A 133 -8.43 -11.42 -2.84
N VAL A 134 -8.40 -10.23 -3.43
CA VAL A 134 -7.87 -10.00 -4.78
C VAL A 134 -6.74 -8.98 -4.65
N PRO A 135 -5.46 -9.44 -4.68
CA PRO A 135 -4.33 -8.54 -4.55
C PRO A 135 -3.96 -7.88 -5.88
N ILE A 136 -3.86 -6.55 -5.85
CA ILE A 136 -3.44 -5.72 -6.98
C ILE A 136 -2.18 -4.95 -6.58
N PHE A 137 -1.06 -5.35 -7.15
CA PHE A 137 0.20 -4.64 -7.04
C PHE A 137 0.18 -3.37 -7.88
N ILE A 138 0.67 -2.28 -7.30
CA ILE A 138 0.99 -1.04 -8.01
C ILE A 138 2.45 -0.67 -7.76
N ASN A 139 3.24 -0.61 -8.85
CA ASN A 139 4.63 -0.19 -8.75
C ASN A 139 4.73 1.24 -8.22
N SER A 140 5.28 1.34 -7.01
CA SER A 140 5.47 2.59 -6.27
C SER A 140 6.95 2.81 -5.90
N VAL A 141 7.84 1.89 -6.30
CA VAL A 141 9.24 1.87 -5.86
C VAL A 141 10.20 1.92 -7.06
N ALA A 142 9.93 1.13 -8.10
CA ALA A 142 10.87 0.90 -9.19
C ALA A 142 10.68 1.89 -10.34
N THR A 143 11.62 2.83 -10.50
CA THR A 143 11.56 3.86 -11.55
C THR A 143 11.83 3.30 -12.96
N PRO A 144 11.19 3.82 -14.02
CA PRO A 144 10.25 4.93 -14.02
C PRO A 144 8.85 4.53 -13.50
N LEU A 145 8.19 5.46 -12.82
CA LEU A 145 6.84 5.30 -12.31
C LEU A 145 5.83 5.92 -13.28
N GLY A 146 4.63 5.34 -13.41
CA GLY A 146 3.53 5.96 -14.16
C GLY A 146 3.07 7.28 -13.52
N PRO A 147 2.27 8.11 -14.18
CA PRO A 147 1.64 9.28 -13.53
C PRO A 147 0.45 8.83 -12.66
N LEU A 148 0.06 9.65 -11.66
CA LEU A 148 -1.07 9.33 -10.75
C LEU A 148 -2.40 9.12 -11.48
N SER A 149 -2.59 9.79 -12.62
CA SER A 149 -3.78 9.60 -13.47
C SER A 149 -3.95 8.16 -13.96
N ARG A 150 -2.86 7.38 -14.10
CA ARG A 150 -2.96 5.95 -14.43
C ARG A 150 -3.40 5.11 -13.24
N SER A 151 -2.94 5.43 -12.03
CA SER A 151 -3.43 4.79 -10.80
C SER A 151 -4.91 5.10 -10.55
N ARG A 152 -5.33 6.34 -10.81
CA ARG A 152 -6.75 6.76 -10.74
C ARG A 152 -7.61 6.03 -11.77
N ALA A 153 -7.11 5.88 -13.01
CA ALA A 153 -7.81 5.13 -14.06
C ALA A 153 -7.95 3.64 -13.72
N LEU A 154 -6.89 3.01 -13.20
CA LEU A 154 -6.95 1.64 -12.68
C LEU A 154 -8.03 1.51 -11.60
N GLY A 155 -7.97 2.38 -10.58
CA GLY A 155 -8.94 2.38 -9.49
C GLY A 155 -10.38 2.50 -9.99
N ALA A 156 -10.68 3.50 -10.81
CA ALA A 156 -12.02 3.71 -11.35
C ALA A 156 -12.56 2.50 -12.15
N ALA A 157 -11.70 1.86 -12.95
CA ALA A 157 -12.07 0.67 -13.71
C ALA A 157 -12.30 -0.55 -12.79
N VAL A 158 -11.46 -0.75 -11.78
CA VAL A 158 -11.70 -1.78 -10.74
C VAL A 158 -13.02 -1.50 -10.02
N GLY A 159 -13.26 -0.26 -9.56
CA GLY A 159 -14.51 0.13 -8.90
C GLY A 159 -15.76 -0.17 -9.74
N THR A 160 -15.67 0.11 -11.05
CA THR A 160 -16.74 -0.21 -12.01
C THR A 160 -17.03 -1.70 -12.07
N PHE A 161 -15.99 -2.55 -12.10
CA PHE A 161 -16.14 -4.00 -12.04
C PHE A 161 -16.72 -4.46 -10.70
N LEU A 162 -16.20 -3.96 -9.58
CA LEU A 162 -16.64 -4.38 -8.24
C LEU A 162 -18.12 -4.07 -7.98
N ALA A 163 -18.65 -2.99 -8.55
CA ALA A 163 -20.07 -2.67 -8.43
C ALA A 163 -21.01 -3.65 -9.16
N THR A 164 -20.47 -4.48 -10.07
CA THR A 164 -21.23 -5.57 -10.71
C THR A 164 -21.33 -6.82 -9.83
N LEU A 165 -20.51 -6.90 -8.78
CA LEU A 165 -20.53 -8.01 -7.84
C LEU A 165 -21.69 -7.80 -6.85
N ASP A 166 -22.52 -8.83 -6.68
CA ASP A 166 -23.50 -8.88 -5.59
C ASP A 166 -22.82 -9.32 -4.28
N LYS A 167 -21.82 -8.54 -3.83
CA LYS A 167 -20.95 -8.83 -2.67
C LYS A 167 -20.58 -7.56 -1.91
N ARG A 168 -20.43 -7.65 -0.59
CA ARG A 168 -19.76 -6.62 0.23
C ARG A 168 -18.25 -6.66 -0.01
N VAL A 169 -17.71 -5.64 -0.66
CA VAL A 169 -16.29 -5.55 -0.99
C VAL A 169 -15.61 -4.44 -0.19
N LEU A 170 -14.59 -4.81 0.59
CA LEU A 170 -13.68 -3.84 1.21
C LEU A 170 -12.52 -3.56 0.25
N ILE A 171 -12.32 -2.30 -0.10
CA ILE A 171 -11.18 -1.83 -0.87
C ILE A 171 -10.12 -1.34 0.11
N VAL A 172 -8.89 -1.86 0.00
CA VAL A 172 -7.77 -1.50 0.86
C VAL A 172 -6.69 -0.84 0.03
N GLY A 173 -6.28 0.36 0.40
CA GLY A 173 -5.08 1.02 -0.13
C GLY A 173 -3.97 1.03 0.92
N SER A 174 -2.80 0.51 0.58
CA SER A 174 -1.68 0.41 1.52
C SER A 174 -0.52 1.30 1.13
N GLY A 175 -0.04 2.14 2.05
CA GLY A 175 1.15 2.97 1.78
C GLY A 175 1.42 4.08 2.80
N GLY A 176 2.69 4.34 3.07
CA GLY A 176 3.13 5.51 3.85
C GLY A 176 2.94 6.82 3.08
N LEU A 177 2.79 7.94 3.79
CA LEU A 177 2.70 9.28 3.20
C LEU A 177 4.10 9.85 2.94
N SER A 178 4.46 11.03 3.45
CA SER A 178 5.83 11.53 3.32
C SER A 178 6.80 10.60 4.04
N HIS A 179 7.72 10.01 3.28
CA HIS A 179 8.82 9.18 3.76
C HIS A 179 9.85 8.93 2.67
N ASP A 180 11.10 8.71 3.12
CA ASP A 180 12.24 8.49 2.22
C ASP A 180 13.28 7.55 2.83
N PRO A 181 12.92 6.31 3.22
CA PRO A 181 13.89 5.31 3.66
C PRO A 181 14.89 5.00 2.53
N PRO A 182 16.12 4.58 2.86
CA PRO A 182 17.13 4.25 1.86
C PRO A 182 16.73 3.00 1.08
N VAL A 183 16.23 3.18 -0.14
CA VAL A 183 15.90 2.08 -1.07
C VAL A 183 16.97 2.01 -2.16
N PRO A 184 17.56 0.83 -2.45
CA PRO A 184 18.52 0.67 -3.53
C PRO A 184 17.89 0.98 -4.89
N THR A 185 18.56 1.80 -5.70
CA THR A 185 18.15 2.12 -7.07
C THR A 185 19.10 1.49 -8.09
N LEU A 186 18.69 1.36 -9.36
CA LEU A 186 19.59 0.89 -10.42
C LEU A 186 20.89 1.71 -10.53
N ALA A 187 20.84 3.01 -10.18
CA ALA A 187 21.98 3.90 -10.27
C ALA A 187 22.92 3.83 -9.06
N THR A 188 22.40 3.50 -7.88
CA THR A 188 23.14 3.64 -6.61
C THR A 188 23.36 2.31 -5.87
N ALA A 189 22.72 1.22 -6.32
CA ALA A 189 22.80 -0.06 -5.63
C ALA A 189 24.20 -0.68 -5.72
N PRO A 190 24.80 -1.14 -4.60
CA PRO A 190 26.00 -1.97 -4.64
C PRO A 190 25.71 -3.31 -5.35
N PRO A 191 26.72 -4.04 -5.86
CA PRO A 191 26.50 -5.23 -6.71
C PRO A 191 25.51 -6.25 -6.17
N ALA A 192 25.56 -6.58 -4.88
CA ALA A 192 24.63 -7.53 -4.26
C ALA A 192 23.18 -7.00 -4.18
N ALA A 193 23.00 -5.70 -3.90
CA ALA A 193 21.68 -5.08 -3.91
C ALA A 193 21.15 -4.94 -5.33
N LEU A 194 22.01 -4.66 -6.31
CA LEU A 194 21.66 -4.59 -7.72
C LEU A 194 21.16 -5.95 -8.24
N ASP A 195 21.89 -7.03 -7.93
CA ASP A 195 21.48 -8.40 -8.29
C ASP A 195 20.12 -8.77 -7.68
N ARG A 196 19.86 -8.36 -6.43
CA ARG A 196 18.54 -8.53 -5.80
C ARG A 196 17.44 -7.75 -6.52
N ILE A 197 17.56 -6.42 -6.63
CA ILE A 197 16.47 -5.59 -7.19
C ILE A 197 16.23 -5.88 -8.68
N VAL A 198 17.25 -6.37 -9.40
CA VAL A 198 17.11 -6.77 -10.80
C VAL A 198 16.61 -8.20 -10.93
N HIS A 199 17.29 -9.17 -10.33
CA HIS A 199 17.06 -10.58 -10.63
C HIS A 199 16.21 -11.33 -9.62
N GLY A 200 15.89 -10.71 -8.47
CA GLY A 200 15.14 -11.35 -7.40
C GLY A 200 15.94 -12.37 -6.60
N ALA A 201 17.25 -12.16 -6.48
CA ALA A 201 18.10 -13.03 -5.67
C ALA A 201 17.55 -13.14 -4.22
N PRO A 202 17.25 -14.35 -3.73
CA PRO A 202 16.67 -14.53 -2.41
C PRO A 202 17.66 -14.12 -1.32
N MET A 203 17.16 -13.47 -0.26
CA MET A 203 17.98 -13.15 0.91
C MET A 203 18.16 -14.39 1.80
N THR A 204 19.39 -14.63 2.25
CA THR A 204 19.65 -15.58 3.34
C THR A 204 19.00 -15.08 4.64
N PRO A 205 18.77 -15.96 5.64
CA PRO A 205 18.29 -15.56 6.95
C PRO A 205 19.16 -14.47 7.60
N GLU A 206 20.48 -14.54 7.44
CA GLU A 206 21.43 -13.55 7.96
C GLU A 206 21.26 -12.20 7.27
N GLN A 207 21.07 -12.18 5.95
CA GLN A 207 20.81 -10.96 5.18
C GLN A 207 19.47 -10.31 5.58
N ARG A 208 18.43 -11.13 5.82
CA ARG A 208 17.14 -10.65 6.32
C ARG A 208 17.30 -10.00 7.71
N MET A 209 18.03 -10.66 8.61
CA MET A 209 18.27 -10.15 9.96
C MET A 209 19.09 -8.84 9.93
N ALA A 210 20.16 -8.79 9.12
CA ALA A 210 20.95 -7.57 8.93
C ALA A 210 20.12 -6.41 8.35
N ARG A 211 19.18 -6.71 7.43
CA ARG A 211 18.24 -5.71 6.90
C ARG A 211 17.31 -5.19 8.01
N GLN A 212 16.78 -6.06 8.86
CA GLN A 212 15.94 -5.65 9.99
C GLN A 212 16.71 -4.75 10.97
N GLU A 213 17.93 -5.13 11.33
CA GLU A 213 18.80 -4.32 12.20
C GLU A 213 19.08 -2.93 11.58
N ALA A 214 19.34 -2.87 10.27
CA ALA A 214 19.54 -1.62 9.56
C ALA A 214 18.28 -0.72 9.55
N VAL A 215 17.09 -1.31 9.38
CA VAL A 215 15.81 -0.59 9.43
C VAL A 215 15.55 -0.03 10.84
N ILE A 216 15.76 -0.83 11.89
CA ILE A 216 15.63 -0.39 13.29
C ILE A 216 16.60 0.75 13.58
N LYS A 217 17.86 0.61 13.15
CA LYS A 217 18.87 1.66 13.34
C LYS A 217 18.50 2.95 12.60
N ALA A 218 18.06 2.85 11.34
CA ALA A 218 17.67 4.03 10.56
C ALA A 218 16.51 4.77 11.22
N ALA A 219 15.53 4.05 11.76
CA ALA A 219 14.39 4.63 12.47
C ALA A 219 14.82 5.31 13.77
N HIS A 220 15.68 4.65 14.54
CA HIS A 220 16.27 5.23 15.74
C HIS A 220 17.02 6.53 15.42
N ASP A 221 17.94 6.52 14.45
CA ASP A 221 18.71 7.71 14.06
C ASP A 221 17.77 8.83 13.56
N PHE A 222 16.72 8.49 12.83
CA PHE A 222 15.74 9.45 12.32
C PHE A 222 14.94 10.12 13.44
N ALA A 223 14.40 9.33 14.36
CA ALA A 223 13.66 9.83 15.51
C ALA A 223 14.49 10.75 16.42
N HIS A 224 15.80 10.55 16.47
CA HIS A 224 16.73 11.35 17.27
C HIS A 224 17.38 12.51 16.50
N GLY A 225 16.97 12.78 15.25
CA GLY A 225 17.52 13.86 14.42
C GLY A 225 18.98 13.65 14.01
N GLN A 226 19.45 12.40 14.02
CA GLN A 226 20.82 11.98 13.66
C GLN A 226 20.89 11.38 12.25
N SER A 227 19.75 11.22 11.59
CA SER A 227 19.66 10.66 10.25
C SER A 227 19.93 11.70 9.16
N PRO A 228 20.65 11.35 8.08
CA PRO A 228 20.78 12.19 6.90
C PRO A 228 19.54 12.14 5.99
N LEU A 229 18.54 11.32 6.31
CA LEU A 229 17.34 11.17 5.49
C LEU A 229 16.50 12.45 5.51
N ARG A 230 15.73 12.62 4.45
CA ARG A 230 14.78 13.71 4.31
C ARG A 230 13.77 13.70 5.47
N SER A 231 13.55 14.85 6.10
CA SER A 231 12.50 15.00 7.11
C SER A 231 11.10 14.73 6.54
N LEU A 232 10.19 14.27 7.40
CA LEU A 232 8.77 14.16 7.05
C LEU A 232 8.20 15.53 6.66
N ASN A 233 7.15 15.53 5.85
CA ASN A 233 6.47 16.75 5.39
C ASN A 233 4.99 16.74 5.79
N PRO A 234 4.66 17.12 7.04
CA PRO A 234 3.29 17.05 7.52
C PRO A 234 2.30 17.98 6.82
N ASP A 235 2.78 19.08 6.23
CA ASP A 235 1.92 19.98 5.46
C ASP A 235 1.52 19.35 4.12
N TRP A 236 2.45 18.67 3.45
CA TRP A 236 2.15 17.88 2.26
C TRP A 236 1.23 16.70 2.58
N ASP A 237 1.49 15.97 3.68
CA ASP A 237 0.63 14.86 4.13
C ASP A 237 -0.81 15.32 4.35
N ARG A 238 -1.01 16.43 5.08
CA ARG A 238 -2.34 16.99 5.34
C ARG A 238 -3.04 17.44 4.07
N SER A 239 -2.33 18.10 3.16
CA SER A 239 -2.87 18.55 1.88
C SER A 239 -3.31 17.36 1.01
N LEU A 240 -2.54 16.27 1.01
CA LEU A 240 -2.90 15.03 0.33
C LEU A 240 -4.14 14.38 0.96
N LEU A 241 -4.18 14.26 2.28
CA LEU A 241 -5.32 13.67 3.00
C LEU A 241 -6.60 14.48 2.80
N GLU A 242 -6.52 15.82 2.79
CA GLU A 242 -7.66 16.70 2.48
C GLU A 242 -8.21 16.45 1.07
N ILE A 243 -7.35 16.25 0.07
CA ILE A 243 -7.78 15.89 -1.29
C ILE A 243 -8.59 14.57 -1.30
N PHE A 244 -8.14 13.57 -0.53
CA PHE A 244 -8.89 12.33 -0.36
C PHE A 244 -10.19 12.56 0.40
N ASP A 245 -10.16 13.30 1.50
CA ASP A 245 -11.33 13.56 2.35
C ASP A 245 -12.44 14.34 1.61
N GLU A 246 -12.07 15.21 0.67
CA GLU A 246 -13.00 16.04 -0.10
C GLU A 246 -13.39 15.47 -1.48
N GLY A 247 -12.92 14.28 -1.85
CA GLY A 247 -13.28 13.68 -3.15
C GLY A 247 -12.62 14.33 -4.37
N ARG A 248 -11.60 15.19 -4.19
CA ARG A 248 -10.96 15.97 -5.26
C ARG A 248 -9.87 15.19 -6.01
N LEU A 249 -10.11 13.90 -6.29
CA LEU A 249 -9.09 12.98 -6.81
C LEU A 249 -8.43 13.42 -8.13
N SER A 250 -9.12 14.20 -8.97
CA SER A 250 -8.56 14.77 -10.20
C SER A 250 -7.41 15.75 -9.95
N ASP A 251 -7.35 16.39 -8.78
CA ASP A 251 -6.29 17.35 -8.44
C ASP A 251 -4.92 16.67 -8.38
N LEU A 252 -4.90 15.38 -8.04
CA LEU A 252 -3.68 14.55 -8.00
C LEU A 252 -3.12 14.25 -9.39
N ASP A 253 -3.90 14.38 -10.46
CA ASP A 253 -3.40 14.13 -11.83
C ASP A 253 -2.31 15.13 -12.24
N GLY A 254 -2.34 16.34 -11.67
CA GLY A 254 -1.32 17.37 -11.88
C GLY A 254 -0.03 17.15 -11.09
N TRP A 255 -0.02 16.23 -10.12
CA TRP A 255 1.16 15.95 -9.30
C TRP A 255 2.14 15.09 -10.09
N THR A 256 3.23 15.73 -10.54
CA THR A 256 4.29 15.02 -11.26
C THR A 256 5.10 14.13 -10.33
N ASN A 257 5.77 13.11 -10.89
CA ASN A 257 6.63 12.25 -10.08
C ASN A 257 7.75 13.05 -9.39
N THR A 258 8.30 14.06 -10.08
CA THR A 258 9.31 14.97 -9.53
C THR A 258 8.77 15.79 -8.38
N PHE A 259 7.53 16.27 -8.47
CA PHE A 259 6.87 16.98 -7.36
C PHE A 259 6.70 16.08 -6.14
N ILE A 260 6.18 14.86 -6.32
CA ILE A 260 5.98 13.91 -5.22
C ILE A 260 7.32 13.57 -4.55
N THR A 261 8.35 13.21 -5.31
CA THR A 261 9.70 12.99 -4.76
C THR A 261 10.24 14.24 -4.08
N GLY A 262 9.99 15.40 -4.68
CA GLY A 262 10.43 16.71 -4.23
C GLY A 262 9.77 17.20 -2.95
N GLU A 263 8.55 16.77 -2.62
CA GLU A 263 7.79 17.17 -1.42
C GLU A 263 7.71 16.07 -0.35
N GLY A 264 7.41 14.84 -0.76
CA GLY A 264 7.16 13.70 0.14
C GLY A 264 8.32 12.72 0.29
N GLY A 265 9.27 12.68 -0.64
CA GLY A 265 10.35 11.67 -0.67
C GLY A 265 10.10 10.53 -1.67
N ASN A 266 11.05 9.62 -1.87
CA ASN A 266 10.95 8.59 -2.89
C ASN A 266 9.91 7.51 -2.56
N SER A 267 9.70 7.20 -1.28
CA SER A 267 8.68 6.20 -0.91
C SER A 267 7.29 6.80 -0.77
N ALA A 268 7.15 8.13 -0.76
CA ALA A 268 5.85 8.79 -0.86
C ALA A 268 5.10 8.48 -2.17
N HIS A 269 5.73 7.83 -3.15
CA HIS A 269 5.05 7.29 -4.33
C HIS A 269 4.05 6.18 -4.02
N GLU A 270 4.08 5.59 -2.82
CA GLU A 270 3.09 4.61 -2.37
C GLU A 270 1.66 5.17 -2.33
N ILE A 271 1.48 6.49 -2.29
CA ILE A 271 0.15 7.14 -2.38
C ILE A 271 -0.64 6.73 -3.63
N ARG A 272 0.01 6.17 -4.65
CA ARG A 272 -0.65 5.57 -5.83
C ARG A 272 -1.68 4.52 -5.47
N THR A 273 -1.45 3.76 -4.41
CA THR A 273 -2.39 2.75 -3.93
C THR A 273 -3.61 3.39 -3.29
N TRP A 274 -3.42 4.48 -2.56
CA TRP A 274 -4.50 5.31 -2.01
C TRP A 274 -5.31 5.93 -3.15
N VAL A 275 -4.65 6.49 -4.17
CA VAL A 275 -5.33 7.04 -5.36
C VAL A 275 -6.19 5.98 -6.05
N ALA A 276 -5.66 4.78 -6.26
CA ALA A 276 -6.42 3.68 -6.87
C ALA A 276 -7.60 3.24 -5.99
N ALA A 277 -7.38 3.10 -4.68
CA ALA A 277 -8.42 2.70 -3.74
C ALA A 277 -9.58 3.72 -3.69
N PHE A 278 -9.27 5.00 -3.50
CA PHE A 278 -10.29 6.06 -3.48
C PHE A 278 -11.00 6.21 -4.83
N ALA A 279 -10.28 6.06 -5.95
CA ALA A 279 -10.89 6.09 -7.27
C ALA A 279 -11.83 4.90 -7.52
N ALA A 280 -11.52 3.72 -6.94
CA ALA A 280 -12.41 2.57 -6.99
C ALA A 280 -13.69 2.80 -6.21
N LEU A 281 -13.62 3.44 -5.04
CA LEU A 281 -14.81 3.84 -4.29
C LEU A 281 -15.63 4.92 -5.03
N ALA A 282 -14.95 5.90 -5.62
CA ALA A 282 -15.56 7.05 -6.30
C ALA A 282 -16.13 6.75 -7.70
N ALA A 283 -15.92 5.53 -8.24
CA ALA A 283 -16.33 5.16 -9.59
C ALA A 283 -17.84 5.37 -9.86
N HIS A 284 -18.66 5.38 -8.80
CA HIS A 284 -20.11 5.49 -8.88
C HIS A 284 -20.71 6.65 -8.08
N GLY A 285 -19.90 7.63 -7.68
CA GLY A 285 -20.40 8.83 -7.00
C GLY A 285 -19.48 9.32 -5.89
N GLU A 286 -20.02 10.25 -5.11
CA GLU A 286 -19.33 10.82 -3.94
C GLU A 286 -19.23 9.80 -2.81
N TYR A 287 -18.29 10.03 -1.89
CA TYR A 287 -18.09 9.24 -0.70
C TYR A 287 -17.91 10.15 0.51
N GLN A 288 -18.16 9.61 1.70
CA GLN A 288 -17.85 10.24 2.97
C GLN A 288 -16.74 9.47 3.66
N THR A 289 -15.71 10.19 4.11
CA THR A 289 -14.62 9.60 4.88
C THR A 289 -14.95 9.56 6.37
N GLY A 290 -14.45 8.53 7.04
CA GLY A 290 -14.37 8.36 8.48
C GLY A 290 -12.93 8.03 8.88
N ASN A 291 -12.70 7.71 10.16
CA ASN A 291 -11.39 7.52 10.79
C ASN A 291 -10.30 8.42 10.18
N HIS A 292 -10.11 9.60 10.74
CA HIS A 292 -9.17 10.59 10.20
C HIS A 292 -7.79 10.55 10.87
N PHE A 293 -7.36 9.40 11.38
CA PHE A 293 -6.06 9.31 12.06
C PHE A 293 -4.92 9.75 11.14
N TYR A 294 -4.05 10.60 11.69
CA TYR A 294 -2.79 10.98 11.08
C TYR A 294 -1.77 11.29 12.16
N ARG A 295 -0.55 10.78 11.98
CA ARG A 295 0.60 11.16 12.80
C ARG A 295 1.86 11.20 11.94
N ALA A 296 2.58 12.32 12.00
CA ALA A 296 3.98 12.33 11.62
C ALA A 296 4.75 11.46 12.63
N ALA A 297 5.24 10.31 12.19
CA ALA A 297 5.84 9.30 13.05
C ALA A 297 7.33 9.10 12.69
N PRO A 298 8.25 9.92 13.24
CA PRO A 298 9.69 9.76 13.01
C PRO A 298 10.21 8.37 13.37
N GLU A 299 9.62 7.73 14.38
CA GLU A 299 9.98 6.38 14.81
C GLU A 299 9.54 5.28 13.82
N LEU A 300 8.67 5.63 12.85
CA LEU A 300 8.31 4.80 11.70
C LEU A 300 8.94 5.30 10.39
N ILE A 301 9.72 6.40 10.45
CA ILE A 301 10.27 7.13 9.29
C ILE A 301 9.16 7.53 8.31
N ALA A 302 7.92 7.77 8.75
CA ALA A 302 6.82 8.07 7.84
C ALA A 302 5.72 8.94 8.46
N GLY A 303 5.01 9.68 7.60
CA GLY A 303 3.64 10.09 7.87
C GLY A 303 2.72 8.87 7.85
N PHE A 304 2.17 8.50 9.01
CA PHE A 304 1.27 7.37 9.17
C PHE A 304 -0.18 7.86 9.20
N ALA A 305 -1.04 7.29 8.37
CA ALA A 305 -2.45 7.66 8.31
C ALA A 305 -3.36 6.44 8.16
N ILE A 306 -4.60 6.62 8.60
CA ILE A 306 -5.71 5.72 8.30
C ILE A 306 -6.84 6.59 7.76
N ARG A 307 -7.57 6.08 6.77
CA ARG A 307 -8.83 6.64 6.28
C ARG A 307 -9.80 5.52 5.98
N THR A 308 -10.99 5.60 6.56
CA THR A 308 -12.12 4.77 6.11
C THR A 308 -13.04 5.60 5.24
N ALA A 309 -13.81 4.97 4.35
CA ALA A 309 -14.82 5.68 3.58
C ALA A 309 -15.95 4.75 3.12
N VAL A 310 -17.13 5.34 2.92
CA VAL A 310 -18.31 4.68 2.34
C VAL A 310 -18.94 5.60 1.28
N PRO A 311 -19.65 5.05 0.28
CA PRO A 311 -20.38 5.86 -0.68
C PRO A 311 -21.39 6.77 0.04
N SER A 312 -21.51 8.02 -0.40
CA SER A 312 -22.52 8.95 0.12
C SER A 312 -23.93 8.44 -0.21
N THR A 313 -24.84 8.54 0.75
CA THR A 313 -26.26 8.16 0.60
C THR A 313 -27.06 9.20 -0.17
#